data_AF-A0A6A2SVL9-F1
#
_entry.id   AF-A0A6A2SVL9-F1
#
_cell.length_a   1.000
_cell.length_b   1.000
_cell.length_c   1.000
_cell.angle_alpha   90.00
_cell.angle_beta   90.00
_cell.angle_gamma   90.00
#
_symmetry.space_group_name_H-M   'P 1'
#
loop_
_entity.id
_entity.type
_entity.pdbx_description
1 polymer ?
#
loop_
_entity_poly.entity_id
_entity_poly.type
_entity_poly.pdbx_seq_one_letter_code
_entity_poly.pdbx_strand_id
1 'polypeptide(L)'
;MCETGVKVEFEKKAFEQIRQNASQVLNSDDAPDVMEYNKGNATSGLLASQGLLTNLNDYVSEYGWDKIITGSLADTGKYDEQGVMGSGDWYGITTGAVK
;
A
#
# COMPACT_ATOMS: atom_id res chain seq x y z
N MET A 1 5.69 -24.27 -10.71
CA MET A 1 6.79 -23.28 -10.77
C MET A 1 6.12 -21.92 -10.78
N CYS A 2 6.39 -21.06 -9.80
CA CYS A 2 5.81 -19.70 -9.79
C CYS A 2 6.43 -18.89 -10.93
N GLU A 3 5.59 -18.23 -11.72
CA GLU A 3 5.87 -17.73 -13.09
C GLU A 3 7.01 -16.73 -13.25
N THR A 4 7.60 -16.19 -12.17
CA THR A 4 8.58 -15.08 -12.24
C THR A 4 9.98 -15.42 -11.72
N GLY A 5 10.17 -16.57 -11.07
CA GLY A 5 11.47 -16.94 -10.46
C GLY A 5 11.88 -16.10 -9.23
N VAL A 6 11.02 -15.20 -8.75
CA VAL A 6 11.27 -14.36 -7.57
C VAL A 6 11.13 -15.18 -6.28
N LYS A 7 12.10 -15.03 -5.37
CA LYS A 7 12.03 -15.59 -4.01
C LYS A 7 11.41 -14.54 -3.08
N VAL A 8 10.31 -14.90 -2.41
CA VAL A 8 9.69 -14.05 -1.40
C VAL A 8 10.24 -14.39 -0.02
N GLU A 9 10.84 -13.42 0.64
CA GLU A 9 11.27 -13.52 2.04
C GLU A 9 10.20 -12.89 2.92
N PHE A 10 9.48 -13.73 3.67
CA PHE A 10 8.34 -13.30 4.46
C PHE A 10 8.74 -13.10 5.93
N GLU A 11 8.59 -11.88 6.44
CA GLU A 11 8.84 -11.54 7.84
C GLU A 11 7.53 -11.20 8.56
N LYS A 12 7.33 -11.77 9.75
CA LYS A 12 6.19 -11.43 10.62
C LYS A 12 6.65 -10.49 11.72
N LYS A 13 6.03 -9.32 11.80
CA LYS A 13 6.19 -8.40 12.94
C LYS A 13 4.86 -8.23 13.65
N ALA A 14 4.92 -7.89 14.93
CA ALA A 14 3.71 -7.57 15.68
C ALA A 14 3.11 -6.29 15.11
N PHE A 15 1.79 -6.28 14.91
CA PHE A 15 1.07 -5.16 14.32
C PHE A 15 1.37 -3.82 15.02
N GLU A 16 1.40 -3.83 16.35
CA GLU A 16 1.67 -2.62 17.14
C GLU A 16 3.09 -2.08 16.92
N GLN A 17 4.08 -2.95 16.73
CA GLN A 17 5.46 -2.54 16.43
C GLN A 17 5.55 -1.88 15.06
N ILE A 18 4.84 -2.42 14.06
CA ILE A 18 4.75 -1.81 12.73
C ILE A 18 4.12 -0.43 12.84
N ARG A 19 2.96 -0.31 13.50
CA ARG A 19 2.23 0.97 13.59
C ARG A 19 3.04 2.07 14.26
N GLN A 20 3.80 1.77 15.31
CA GLN A 20 4.59 2.77 16.03
C GLN A 20 5.83 3.24 15.25
N ASN A 21 6.37 2.38 14.37
CA ASN A 21 7.66 2.63 13.73
C ASN A 21 7.59 2.71 12.20
N ALA A 22 6.40 2.64 11.60
CA ALA A 22 6.23 2.54 10.14
C ALA A 22 6.98 3.63 9.38
N SER A 23 6.84 4.91 9.77
CA SER A 23 7.57 6.00 9.09
C SER A 23 9.08 5.87 9.23
N GLN A 24 9.60 5.36 10.35
CA GLN A 24 11.04 5.16 10.56
C GLN A 24 11.56 3.98 9.72
N VAL A 25 10.80 2.88 9.69
CA VAL A 25 11.14 1.68 8.91
C VAL A 25 11.09 1.95 7.42
N LEU A 26 10.09 2.68 6.93
CA LEU A 26 9.96 2.99 5.51
C LEU A 26 10.94 4.07 5.02
N ASN A 27 11.53 4.83 5.93
CA ASN A 27 12.53 5.84 5.62
C ASN A 27 13.97 5.33 5.87
N SER A 28 14.17 4.03 6.14
CA SER A 28 15.48 3.41 6.32
C SER A 28 15.91 2.62 5.09
N ASP A 29 17.20 2.31 5.01
CA ASP A 29 17.75 1.44 3.96
C ASP A 29 17.27 -0.03 4.06
N ASP A 30 16.58 -0.37 5.15
CA ASP A 30 16.05 -1.71 5.46
C ASP A 30 14.51 -1.79 5.28
N ALA A 31 13.92 -0.87 4.52
CA ALA A 31 12.49 -0.88 4.24
C ALA A 31 12.10 -2.15 3.45
N PRO A 32 10.95 -2.79 3.77
CA PRO A 32 10.46 -3.93 2.98
C PRO A 32 9.95 -3.46 1.61
N ASP A 33 10.07 -4.32 0.59
CA ASP A 33 9.51 -4.04 -0.74
C ASP A 33 7.97 -3.94 -0.71
N VAL A 34 7.32 -4.77 0.12
CA VAL A 34 5.86 -4.83 0.28
C VAL A 34 5.52 -5.02 1.75
N MET A 35 4.55 -4.26 2.25
CA MET A 35 4.06 -4.36 3.63
C MET A 35 2.53 -4.36 3.68
N GLU A 36 1.97 -5.22 4.52
CA GLU A 36 0.57 -5.10 4.93
C GLU A 36 0.44 -4.00 6.01
N TYR A 37 -0.39 -3.00 5.76
CA TYR A 37 -0.57 -1.87 6.67
C TYR A 37 -2.03 -1.39 6.72
N ASN A 38 -2.36 -0.68 7.80
CA ASN A 38 -3.72 -0.19 8.01
C ASN A 38 -4.11 0.90 7.00
N LYS A 39 -5.31 0.76 6.44
CA LYS A 39 -5.98 1.79 5.65
C LYS A 39 -6.51 2.95 6.51
N GLY A 40 -6.49 4.16 5.96
CA GLY A 40 -7.05 5.36 6.58
C GLY A 40 -6.09 6.56 6.61
N ASN A 41 -6.65 7.75 6.82
CA ASN A 41 -5.91 9.02 6.73
C ASN A 41 -4.76 9.11 7.73
N ALA A 42 -4.95 8.62 8.96
CA ALA A 42 -3.92 8.66 10.01
C ALA A 42 -2.86 7.56 9.89
N THR A 43 -2.99 6.64 8.92
CA THR A 43 -2.08 5.51 8.72
C THR A 43 -1.48 5.55 7.33
N SER A 44 -2.02 4.81 6.36
CA SER A 44 -1.49 4.80 4.99
C SER A 44 -1.55 6.18 4.34
N GLY A 45 -2.57 6.99 4.66
CA GLY A 45 -2.65 8.37 4.18
C GLY A 45 -1.51 9.25 4.67
N LEU A 46 -1.11 9.12 5.94
CA LEU A 46 0.03 9.83 6.50
C LEU A 46 1.34 9.40 5.82
N LEU A 47 1.51 8.12 5.53
CA LEU A 47 2.72 7.63 4.86
C LEU A 47 2.76 8.08 3.39
N ALA A 48 1.62 8.10 2.70
CA ALA A 48 1.50 8.61 1.33
C ALA A 48 1.85 10.11 1.28
N SER A 49 1.31 10.93 2.18
CA SER A 49 1.60 12.37 2.22
C SER A 49 3.05 12.70 2.63
N GLN A 50 3.71 11.77 3.32
CA GLN A 50 5.15 11.85 3.61
C GLN A 50 6.03 11.40 2.43
N GLY A 51 5.45 10.91 1.33
CA GLY A 51 6.19 10.39 0.17
C GLY A 51 6.87 9.04 0.44
N LEU A 52 6.43 8.30 1.47
CA LEU A 52 7.02 7.01 1.86
C LEU A 52 6.37 5.81 1.16
N LEU A 53 5.28 6.03 0.43
CA LEU A 53 4.60 5.00 -0.35
C LEU A 53 4.80 5.25 -1.85
N THR A 54 5.07 4.18 -2.58
CA THR A 54 5.20 4.22 -4.03
C THR A 54 3.83 4.48 -4.67
N ASN A 55 3.77 5.42 -5.61
CA ASN A 55 2.60 5.63 -6.45
C ASN A 55 2.43 4.42 -7.40
N LEU A 56 1.23 3.84 -7.42
CA LEU A 56 0.93 2.61 -8.15
C LEU A 56 0.09 2.84 -9.41
N ASN A 57 -0.17 4.09 -9.81
CA ASN A 57 -1.08 4.39 -10.92
C ASN A 57 -0.68 3.70 -12.23
N ASP A 58 0.61 3.70 -12.56
CA ASP A 58 1.12 3.08 -13.79
C ASP A 58 0.83 1.57 -13.80
N TYR A 59 1.09 0.88 -12.69
CA TYR A 59 0.80 -0.55 -12.53
C TYR A 59 -0.71 -0.85 -12.52
N VAL A 60 -1.49 -0.02 -11.84
CA VAL A 60 -2.96 -0.14 -11.83
C VAL A 60 -3.51 -0.05 -13.25
N SER A 61 -2.98 0.88 -14.06
CA SER A 61 -3.38 1.04 -15.45
C SER A 61 -2.91 -0.12 -16.33
N GLU A 62 -1.65 -0.52 -16.22
CA GLU A 62 -1.03 -1.60 -17.00
C GLU A 62 -1.75 -2.94 -16.78
N TYR A 63 -2.01 -3.29 -15.51
CA TYR A 63 -2.62 -4.56 -15.14
C TYR A 63 -4.15 -4.50 -15.02
N GLY A 64 -4.76 -3.32 -15.20
CA GLY A 64 -6.20 -3.13 -15.16
C GLY A 64 -6.84 -3.42 -13.80
N TRP A 65 -6.11 -3.15 -12.70
CA TRP A 65 -6.60 -3.43 -11.35
C TRP A 65 -7.81 -2.58 -10.96
N ASP A 66 -7.95 -1.40 -11.55
CA ASP A 66 -9.10 -0.51 -11.40
C ASP A 66 -10.41 -1.09 -11.93
N LYS A 67 -10.35 -2.09 -12.81
CA LYS A 67 -11.51 -2.83 -13.32
C LYS A 67 -11.98 -3.94 -12.37
N ILE A 68 -11.11 -4.36 -11.46
CA ILE A 68 -11.35 -5.45 -10.50
C ILE A 68 -11.72 -4.84 -9.14
N ILE A 69 -10.97 -3.84 -8.72
CA ILE A 69 -11.09 -3.18 -7.42
C ILE A 69 -11.77 -1.84 -7.65
N THR A 70 -13.10 -1.84 -7.52
CA THR A 70 -13.95 -0.67 -7.83
C THR A 70 -14.63 -0.11 -6.59
N GLY A 71 -15.15 1.13 -6.70
CA GLY A 71 -15.98 1.76 -5.67
C GLY A 71 -15.26 1.89 -4.33
N SER A 72 -15.97 1.63 -3.24
CA SER A 72 -15.42 1.80 -1.89
C SER A 72 -14.21 0.92 -1.57
N LEU A 73 -13.98 -0.17 -2.31
CA LEU A 73 -12.76 -0.95 -2.20
C LEU A 73 -11.56 -0.19 -2.77
N ALA A 74 -11.74 0.45 -3.92
CA ALA A 74 -10.72 1.29 -4.54
C ALA A 74 -10.34 2.45 -3.63
N ASP A 75 -11.34 3.08 -3.01
CA ASP A 75 -11.12 4.25 -2.16
C ASP A 75 -10.11 3.98 -1.02
N THR A 76 -10.09 2.75 -0.49
CA THR A 76 -9.17 2.38 0.60
C THR A 76 -7.70 2.30 0.20
N GLY A 77 -7.42 2.23 -1.11
CA GLY A 77 -6.08 2.21 -1.69
C GLY A 77 -5.61 3.58 -2.20
N LYS A 78 -6.49 4.59 -2.21
CA LYS A 78 -6.22 5.88 -2.85
C LYS A 78 -6.05 7.01 -1.85
N TYR A 79 -5.05 7.85 -2.06
CA TYR A 79 -4.76 9.01 -1.21
C TYR A 79 -4.29 10.22 -2.05
N ASP A 80 -4.69 11.44 -1.67
CA ASP A 80 -4.13 12.68 -2.23
C ASP A 80 -2.84 13.10 -1.52
N GLU A 81 -2.29 14.25 -1.92
CA GLU A 81 -1.07 14.84 -1.33
C GLU A 81 -1.21 15.13 0.17
N GLN A 82 -2.43 15.29 0.67
CA GLN A 82 -2.74 15.54 2.07
C GLN A 82 -3.03 14.23 2.84
N GLY A 83 -2.99 13.07 2.17
CA GLY A 83 -3.25 11.77 2.76
C GLY A 83 -4.73 11.47 2.97
N VAL A 84 -5.63 12.13 2.23
CA VAL A 84 -7.07 11.91 2.32
C VAL A 84 -7.46 10.65 1.56
N MET A 85 -7.95 9.64 2.27
CA MET A 85 -8.39 8.38 1.69
C MET A 85 -9.54 8.59 0.68
N GLY A 86 -9.52 7.84 -0.42
CA GLY A 86 -10.52 7.88 -1.48
C GLY A 86 -10.30 8.98 -2.52
N SER A 87 -9.29 9.81 -2.32
CA SER A 87 -8.92 10.88 -3.24
C SER A 87 -7.56 10.59 -3.88
N GLY A 88 -7.21 11.29 -4.95
CA GLY A 88 -5.89 11.18 -5.57
C GLY A 88 -5.56 9.81 -6.15
N ASP A 89 -4.32 9.38 -5.90
CA ASP A 89 -3.62 8.31 -6.58
C ASP A 89 -3.58 7.03 -5.78
N TRP A 90 -3.26 5.92 -6.43
CA TRP A 90 -3.14 4.62 -5.78
C TRP A 90 -1.81 4.49 -5.03
N TYR A 91 -1.89 4.17 -3.74
CA TYR A 91 -0.74 3.87 -2.87
C TYR A 91 -0.87 2.52 -2.14
N GLY A 92 -1.95 1.77 -2.40
CA GLY A 92 -2.13 0.43 -1.86
C GLY A 92 -3.21 -0.34 -2.59
N ILE A 93 -3.13 -1.67 -2.54
CA ILE A 93 -4.10 -2.58 -3.14
C ILE A 93 -4.81 -3.35 -2.04
N THR A 94 -6.14 -3.25 -1.99
CA THR A 94 -6.92 -3.93 -0.95
C THR A 94 -7.18 -5.39 -1.31
N THR A 95 -6.97 -6.28 -0.35
CA THR A 95 -7.20 -7.74 -0.53
C THR A 95 -8.68 -8.13 -0.42
N GLY A 96 -9.57 -7.19 -0.06
CA GLY A 96 -11.02 -7.45 0.11
C GLY A 96 -11.81 -7.67 -1.19
N ALA A 97 -11.17 -7.55 -2.36
CA ALA A 97 -11.81 -7.69 -3.67
C ALA A 97 -11.85 -9.12 -4.21
N VAL A 98 -11.13 -10.06 -3.59
CA VAL A 98 -11.06 -11.46 -4.05
C VAL A 98 -11.69 -12.35 -2.98
N LYS A 99 -12.87 -12.91 -3.29
CA LYS A 99 -13.41 -14.10 -2.62
C LYS A 99 -12.89 -15.35 -3.32
#